data_AF-A0A8S2E7C2-F1
#
_entry.id   AF-A0A8S2E7C2-F1
#
_cell.length_a   1.000
_cell.length_b   1.000
_cell.length_c   1.000
_cell.angle_alpha   90.00
_cell.angle_beta   90.00
_cell.angle_gamma   90.00
#
_symmetry.space_group_name_H-M   'P 1'
#
loop_
_entity.id
_entity.type
_entity.pdbx_description
1 polymer ?
#
loop_
_entity_poly.entity_id
_entity_poly.type
_entity_poly.pdbx_seq_one_letter_code
_entity_poly.pdbx_strand_id
1 'polypeptide(L)'
;LNLLKISYGFQSSSLSQLPPPAYSLSRRPPEINSESMNENEFSAFADNLPSYNQLSQNIDNLPPNYYNISIVPEGAILNYSDVLPVAKLSEAEIERNKNGIISLDPLLNNNPDELWRYFMTYLTEKPNVVVVVHGYHTESYIAYEQYRDANGNFSTRPVHRSKQVDDFNFTVDITPYINAKWSRVVVRANGTDNEDSITLRDCLEQYTRSTKKIKQLTLEKQIDGWRLQDVKDNIKVLLRQTGYRHHITVTFPLTNYKIVARGSNKISKFANNTCARLTCVLTCLWIVFLPVYLCMRSRVLLLSFNQVRSTIYGCNPNAKCGCSQFNATLTRIIGGESVKLSTWGFAVSIRVGGSHFCGGTILSDKLIITAAHCVAAFPSISRVSIAAGSNYLTIPNQVRSISTATMHEEYDPSQFLNDIAILKLSSSLDLTDSEVSKICLPNISSSYLSLNEYPPPDLDVVAIGWGVLFYHSVNMSNTLQQVALRTISKSNYYCNGTLYNPKYQFCAGNLTGGKDTCQGDSGGPLLLFTNNQWQLVGITSYGVGCGNVDRPGIYTRVAYYLDWIKLNGCQSSIDISAKKYFYCLVLFIMLFIRLPMTS
;
A
#
# COMPACT_ATOMS: atom_id res chain seq x y z
N LEU A 1 -11.39 -20.59 -22.52
CA LEU A 1 -11.46 -21.75 -21.60
C LEU A 1 -11.23 -23.09 -22.33
N ASN A 2 -11.90 -23.39 -23.45
CA ASN A 2 -11.62 -24.62 -24.22
C ASN A 2 -10.29 -24.62 -25.02
N LEU A 3 -9.69 -23.45 -25.30
CA LEU A 3 -8.40 -23.36 -26.01
C LEU A 3 -7.15 -23.62 -25.13
N LEU A 4 -7.25 -23.52 -23.81
CA LEU A 4 -6.12 -23.78 -22.89
C LEU A 4 -5.90 -25.28 -22.61
N LYS A 5 -6.85 -26.15 -23.03
CA LYS A 5 -6.74 -27.61 -22.87
C LYS A 5 -5.92 -28.31 -23.97
N ILE A 6 -5.54 -27.61 -25.04
CA ILE A 6 -4.90 -28.24 -26.22
C ILE A 6 -3.36 -28.22 -26.15
N SER A 7 -2.74 -27.47 -25.21
CA SER A 7 -1.28 -27.24 -25.24
C SER A 7 -0.42 -28.11 -24.30
N TYR A 8 -0.98 -28.99 -23.47
CA TYR A 8 -0.18 -29.83 -22.57
C TYR A 8 -0.44 -31.32 -22.82
N GLY A 9 0.34 -31.88 -23.74
CA GLY A 9 0.46 -33.33 -23.91
C GLY A 9 1.35 -33.93 -22.83
N PHE A 10 0.79 -34.79 -21.99
CA PHE A 10 1.54 -35.82 -21.27
C PHE A 10 0.87 -37.16 -21.54
N GLN A 11 1.62 -38.06 -22.18
CA GLN A 11 1.25 -39.45 -22.40
C GLN A 11 1.20 -40.19 -21.06
N SER A 12 0.13 -40.95 -20.83
CA SER A 12 0.19 -42.18 -20.04
C SER A 12 -0.72 -43.22 -20.70
N SER A 13 -0.22 -44.44 -20.74
CA SER A 13 -0.67 -45.57 -21.57
C SER A 13 -1.67 -46.49 -20.87
N SER A 14 -2.46 -47.20 -21.68
CA SER A 14 -3.32 -48.38 -21.40
C SER A 14 -4.57 -48.14 -20.54
N LEU A 15 -5.79 -48.66 -20.82
CA LEU A 15 -6.22 -49.88 -21.51
C LEU A 15 -7.72 -49.79 -21.95
N SER A 16 -8.07 -50.54 -23.00
CA SER A 16 -9.37 -51.19 -23.35
C SER A 16 -10.65 -50.44 -23.82
N GLN A 17 -10.85 -50.49 -25.16
CA GLN A 17 -11.97 -51.06 -25.97
C GLN A 17 -13.46 -50.64 -25.76
N LEU A 18 -14.07 -49.99 -26.79
CA LEU A 18 -15.22 -50.44 -27.66
C LEU A 18 -15.82 -49.24 -28.50
N PRO A 19 -16.62 -49.45 -29.59
CA PRO A 19 -16.37 -48.95 -30.98
C PRO A 19 -17.31 -47.78 -31.48
N PRO A 20 -17.23 -47.32 -32.76
CA PRO A 20 -17.63 -45.97 -33.21
C PRO A 20 -19.07 -45.87 -33.80
N PRO A 21 -19.54 -44.65 -34.15
CA PRO A 21 -19.59 -44.25 -35.58
C PRO A 21 -19.16 -42.77 -35.81
N ALA A 22 -18.22 -42.52 -36.72
CA ALA A 22 -18.45 -42.08 -38.11
C ALA A 22 -19.16 -40.71 -38.24
N TYR A 23 -18.40 -39.66 -38.59
CA TYR A 23 -18.72 -38.76 -39.71
C TYR A 23 -17.45 -38.03 -40.18
N SER A 24 -17.35 -37.93 -41.50
CA SER A 24 -16.20 -37.65 -42.33
C SER A 24 -15.80 -36.17 -42.42
N LEU A 25 -14.48 -35.97 -42.54
CA LEU A 25 -13.77 -34.77 -43.01
C LEU A 25 -14.30 -34.22 -44.34
N SER A 26 -14.31 -32.89 -44.50
CA SER A 26 -13.73 -32.22 -45.69
C SER A 26 -13.75 -30.69 -45.53
N ARG A 27 -12.58 -30.06 -45.44
CA ARG A 27 -11.98 -29.21 -46.49
C ARG A 27 -10.85 -28.35 -45.91
N ARG A 28 -9.66 -28.51 -46.50
CA ARG A 28 -8.55 -27.54 -46.44
C ARG A 28 -8.96 -26.24 -47.16
N PRO A 29 -8.41 -25.08 -46.77
CA PRO A 29 -8.55 -23.84 -47.51
C PRO A 29 -7.60 -23.81 -48.73
N PRO A 30 -7.99 -23.18 -49.85
CA PRO A 30 -7.09 -22.88 -50.95
C PRO A 30 -6.39 -21.53 -50.73
N GLU A 31 -5.11 -21.48 -51.12
CA GLU A 31 -4.42 -20.26 -51.55
C GLU A 31 -5.14 -19.65 -52.77
N ILE A 32 -5.05 -18.33 -52.98
CA ILE A 32 -4.86 -17.68 -54.30
C ILE A 32 -4.74 -16.15 -54.14
N ASN A 33 -3.59 -15.68 -54.61
CA ASN A 33 -3.23 -14.52 -55.43
C ASN A 33 -3.82 -13.11 -55.26
N SER A 34 -2.85 -12.20 -55.26
CA SER A 34 -2.92 -10.77 -55.60
C SER A 34 -3.37 -10.52 -57.04
N GLU A 35 -4.37 -9.67 -57.23
CA GLU A 35 -4.55 -8.85 -58.44
C GLU A 35 -4.98 -7.43 -58.05
N SER A 36 -4.35 -6.45 -58.71
CA SER A 36 -4.48 -5.01 -58.57
C SER A 36 -5.72 -4.46 -59.28
N MET A 37 -6.48 -3.56 -58.64
CA MET A 37 -7.54 -2.77 -59.28
C MET A 37 -7.43 -1.25 -59.01
N ASN A 38 -7.93 -0.48 -59.98
CA ASN A 38 -7.68 0.92 -60.38
C ASN A 38 -8.01 2.06 -59.38
N GLU A 39 -7.31 3.19 -59.56
CA GLU A 39 -7.40 4.46 -58.77
C GLU A 39 -8.67 5.33 -59.00
N ASN A 40 -9.57 4.99 -59.94
CA ASN A 40 -10.63 5.92 -60.37
C ASN A 40 -12.03 5.69 -59.76
N GLU A 41 -12.21 4.73 -58.85
CA GLU A 41 -13.46 4.56 -58.08
C GLU A 41 -13.43 5.26 -56.70
N PHE A 42 -12.36 6.00 -56.41
CA PHE A 42 -12.06 6.53 -55.08
C PHE A 42 -12.81 7.82 -54.70
N SER A 43 -13.25 8.60 -55.70
CA SER A 43 -13.87 9.92 -55.46
C SER A 43 -15.32 9.83 -54.98
N ALA A 44 -16.05 8.77 -55.37
CA ALA A 44 -17.50 8.70 -55.20
C ALA A 44 -17.98 8.25 -53.79
N PHE A 45 -17.07 7.91 -52.87
CA PHE A 45 -17.42 7.27 -51.60
C PHE A 45 -17.14 8.09 -50.33
N ALA A 46 -16.32 9.15 -50.40
CA ALA A 46 -16.20 10.14 -49.31
C ALA A 46 -17.52 10.90 -49.06
N ASP A 47 -18.36 10.96 -50.10
CA ASP A 47 -19.65 11.63 -50.10
C ASP A 47 -20.75 10.86 -49.35
N ASN A 48 -20.53 9.58 -48.97
CA ASN A 48 -21.54 8.70 -48.35
C ASN A 48 -21.41 8.55 -46.82
N LEU A 49 -20.39 9.13 -46.17
CA LEU A 49 -20.33 9.21 -44.70
C LEU A 49 -21.31 10.29 -44.22
N PRO A 50 -22.25 9.97 -43.30
CA PRO A 50 -23.20 10.97 -42.81
C PRO A 50 -22.46 12.14 -42.16
N SER A 51 -22.85 13.36 -42.52
CA SER A 51 -22.27 14.56 -41.92
C SER A 51 -22.64 14.64 -40.44
N TYR A 52 -21.81 15.31 -39.65
CA TYR A 52 -22.09 15.56 -38.24
C TYR A 52 -23.45 16.26 -38.08
N ASN A 53 -23.82 17.12 -39.02
CA ASN A 53 -25.12 17.81 -39.06
C ASN A 53 -26.32 16.91 -39.43
N GLN A 54 -26.15 15.88 -40.28
CA GLN A 54 -27.22 14.94 -40.62
C GLN A 54 -27.54 13.97 -39.47
N LEU A 55 -26.54 13.61 -38.67
CA LEU A 55 -26.73 12.81 -37.47
C LEU A 55 -27.32 13.63 -36.31
N SER A 56 -26.91 14.90 -36.15
CA SER A 56 -27.38 15.77 -35.07
C SER A 56 -28.90 16.00 -35.09
N GLN A 57 -29.52 16.09 -36.28
CA GLN A 57 -30.96 16.25 -36.45
C GLN A 57 -31.77 14.99 -36.08
N ASN A 58 -31.16 13.80 -36.12
CA ASN A 58 -31.80 12.55 -35.73
C ASN A 58 -31.62 12.22 -34.24
N ILE A 59 -30.75 12.95 -33.52
CA ILE A 59 -30.42 12.75 -32.11
C ILE A 59 -31.45 13.40 -31.17
N ASP A 60 -32.13 14.47 -31.62
CA ASP A 60 -33.05 15.25 -30.77
C ASP A 60 -34.40 14.56 -30.50
N ASN A 61 -34.69 13.42 -31.14
CA ASN A 61 -35.94 12.64 -30.98
C ASN A 61 -35.81 11.40 -30.07
N LEU A 62 -34.70 11.25 -29.34
CA LEU A 62 -34.47 10.09 -28.46
C LEU A 62 -34.60 10.48 -26.97
N PRO A 63 -35.31 9.69 -26.14
CA PRO A 63 -35.60 10.05 -24.75
C PRO A 63 -34.34 10.10 -23.86
N PRO A 64 -34.35 10.93 -22.78
CA PRO A 64 -33.17 11.38 -22.04
C PRO A 64 -32.42 10.32 -21.21
N ASN A 65 -32.76 9.04 -21.32
CA ASN A 65 -32.10 7.94 -20.59
C ASN A 65 -31.11 7.14 -21.46
N TYR A 66 -30.86 7.56 -22.71
CA TYR A 66 -29.86 6.95 -23.59
C TYR A 66 -28.57 7.78 -23.65
N TYR A 67 -27.96 8.02 -22.48
CA TYR A 67 -26.62 8.61 -22.41
C TYR A 67 -25.62 7.55 -21.94
N ASN A 68 -25.42 6.59 -22.81
CA ASN A 68 -24.29 5.67 -22.81
C ASN A 68 -24.14 5.28 -24.28
N ILE A 69 -22.99 5.50 -24.92
CA ILE A 69 -22.74 4.97 -26.28
C ILE A 69 -22.50 3.46 -26.11
N SER A 70 -23.54 2.74 -25.69
CA SER A 70 -23.54 1.30 -25.47
C SER A 70 -24.33 0.60 -26.57
N ILE A 71 -25.12 1.32 -27.36
CA ILE A 71 -25.90 0.76 -28.46
C ILE A 71 -25.94 1.79 -29.57
N VAL A 72 -25.03 1.70 -30.54
CA VAL A 72 -25.31 2.24 -31.88
C VAL A 72 -26.46 1.39 -32.42
N PRO A 73 -27.64 1.96 -32.73
CA PRO A 73 -28.76 1.19 -33.27
C PRO A 73 -28.33 0.43 -34.52
N GLU A 74 -28.86 -0.77 -34.74
CA GLU A 74 -28.50 -1.63 -35.89
C GLU A 74 -28.68 -0.94 -37.25
N GLY A 75 -29.53 0.10 -37.34
CA GLY A 75 -29.69 0.94 -38.54
C GLY A 75 -28.74 2.14 -38.66
N ALA A 76 -27.93 2.44 -37.64
CA ALA A 76 -26.89 3.48 -37.68
C ALA A 76 -25.48 2.90 -37.93
N ILE A 77 -25.37 1.57 -38.00
CA ILE A 77 -24.18 0.86 -38.43
C ILE A 77 -24.40 0.46 -39.89
N LEU A 78 -23.73 1.13 -40.82
CA LEU A 78 -23.69 0.66 -42.21
C LEU A 78 -23.06 -0.74 -42.22
N ASN A 79 -23.80 -1.72 -42.74
CA ASN A 79 -23.35 -3.10 -42.91
C ASN A 79 -22.06 -3.09 -43.76
N TYR A 80 -20.92 -3.40 -43.15
CA TYR A 80 -19.65 -3.51 -43.86
C TYR A 80 -19.20 -4.96 -43.85
N SER A 81 -19.76 -5.71 -44.80
CA SER A 81 -19.15 -6.94 -45.29
C SER A 81 -18.19 -6.54 -46.39
N ASP A 82 -16.95 -7.02 -46.25
CA ASP A 82 -15.91 -7.14 -47.27
C ASP A 82 -15.05 -5.91 -47.63
N VAL A 83 -13.76 -6.11 -47.38
CA VAL A 83 -12.55 -5.43 -47.87
C VAL A 83 -12.39 -3.95 -47.50
N LEU A 84 -11.37 -3.69 -46.68
CA LEU A 84 -10.82 -2.38 -46.37
C LEU A 84 -9.90 -1.90 -47.50
N PRO A 85 -10.12 -0.70 -48.07
CA PRO A 85 -9.02 0.09 -48.63
C PRO A 85 -8.75 1.32 -47.75
N VAL A 86 -7.46 1.58 -47.55
CA VAL A 86 -6.94 2.73 -46.81
C VAL A 86 -7.18 4.00 -47.65
N ALA A 87 -8.17 4.81 -47.27
CA ALA A 87 -8.33 6.15 -47.81
C ALA A 87 -7.47 7.16 -47.04
N LYS A 88 -6.73 7.99 -47.79
CA LYS A 88 -6.00 9.16 -47.29
C LYS A 88 -6.98 10.19 -46.74
N LEU A 89 -7.17 10.17 -45.42
CA LEU A 89 -7.57 11.36 -44.67
C LEU A 89 -6.54 12.47 -44.92
N SER A 90 -7.04 13.71 -44.91
CA SER A 90 -6.35 14.99 -45.15
C SER A 90 -4.84 14.97 -44.94
N GLU A 91 -4.10 15.83 -45.65
CA GLU A 91 -2.65 16.08 -45.50
C GLU A 91 -2.18 16.49 -44.07
N ALA A 92 -2.98 16.22 -43.05
CA ALA A 92 -2.56 16.00 -41.68
C ALA A 92 -1.26 15.20 -41.62
N GLU A 93 -0.29 15.75 -40.90
CA GLU A 93 0.84 14.97 -40.45
C GLU A 93 0.33 13.99 -39.39
N ILE A 94 0.12 12.73 -39.81
CA ILE A 94 -0.34 11.64 -38.93
C ILE A 94 0.88 10.87 -38.46
N GLU A 95 1.04 10.77 -37.15
CA GLU A 95 2.03 9.91 -36.51
C GLU A 95 1.30 8.74 -35.84
N ARG A 96 1.58 7.51 -36.30
CA ARG A 96 1.06 6.29 -35.67
C ARG A 96 2.15 5.67 -34.80
N ASN A 97 1.81 5.37 -33.55
CA ASN A 97 2.69 4.63 -32.66
C ASN A 97 1.93 3.49 -31.96
N LYS A 98 2.66 2.66 -31.21
CA LYS A 98 2.09 1.50 -30.49
C LYS A 98 0.93 1.87 -29.55
N ASN A 99 0.86 3.11 -29.08
CA ASN A 99 -0.17 3.53 -28.14
C ASN A 99 -1.40 4.15 -28.83
N GLY A 100 -1.35 4.41 -30.14
CA GLY A 100 -2.45 5.07 -30.83
C GLY A 100 -2.07 5.91 -32.05
N ILE A 101 -3.04 6.70 -32.51
CA ILE A 101 -2.89 7.60 -33.66
C ILE A 101 -2.83 9.04 -33.15
N ILE A 102 -1.85 9.80 -33.62
CA ILE A 102 -1.72 11.23 -33.35
C ILE A 102 -1.89 11.96 -34.68
N SER A 103 -2.80 12.94 -34.73
CA SER A 103 -2.95 13.83 -35.87
C SER A 103 -2.56 15.26 -35.53
N LEU A 104 -1.73 15.85 -36.39
CA LEU A 104 -1.26 17.23 -36.35
C LEU A 104 -1.81 18.02 -37.55
N ASP A 105 -3.14 18.04 -37.73
CA ASP A 105 -3.76 18.67 -38.89
C ASP A 105 -4.15 20.15 -38.65
N PRO A 106 -3.76 21.07 -39.56
CA PRO A 106 -4.32 22.43 -39.63
C PRO A 106 -5.81 22.53 -39.96
N LEU A 107 -6.37 21.61 -40.73
CA LEU A 107 -7.74 21.65 -41.27
C LEU A 107 -8.78 21.06 -40.31
N LEU A 108 -8.39 20.10 -39.44
CA LEU A 108 -9.29 19.48 -38.45
C LEU A 108 -9.71 20.39 -37.29
N ASN A 109 -9.11 21.58 -37.15
CA ASN A 109 -9.40 22.47 -36.02
C ASN A 109 -10.67 23.32 -36.17
N ASN A 110 -11.12 23.53 -37.41
CA ASN A 110 -12.11 24.56 -37.71
C ASN A 110 -13.42 23.97 -38.27
N ASN A 111 -13.42 22.68 -38.64
CA ASN A 111 -14.59 22.00 -39.17
C ASN A 111 -14.95 20.77 -38.32
N PRO A 112 -16.07 20.80 -37.58
CA PRO A 112 -16.51 19.66 -36.78
C PRO A 112 -16.88 18.43 -37.62
N ASP A 113 -17.34 18.60 -38.87
CA ASP A 113 -17.66 17.49 -39.77
C ASP A 113 -16.40 16.69 -40.17
N GLU A 114 -15.29 17.37 -40.45
CA GLU A 114 -14.02 16.72 -40.81
C GLU A 114 -13.38 16.03 -39.60
N LEU A 115 -13.45 16.65 -38.43
CA LEU A 115 -12.96 16.06 -37.19
C LEU A 115 -13.80 14.83 -36.78
N TRP A 116 -15.11 14.88 -37.02
CA TRP A 116 -16.01 13.73 -36.87
C TRP A 116 -15.63 12.59 -37.83
N ARG A 117 -15.50 12.88 -39.13
CA ARG A 117 -15.08 11.90 -40.14
C ARG A 117 -13.75 11.26 -39.77
N TYR A 118 -12.77 12.05 -39.31
CA TYR A 118 -11.49 11.55 -38.82
C TYR A 118 -11.67 10.55 -37.67
N PHE A 119 -12.42 10.90 -36.62
CA PHE A 119 -12.62 9.97 -35.51
C PHE A 119 -13.40 8.73 -35.91
N MET A 120 -14.49 8.87 -36.65
CA MET A 120 -15.30 7.73 -37.08
C MET A 120 -14.52 6.75 -37.96
N THR A 121 -13.63 7.26 -38.82
CA THR A 121 -12.79 6.40 -39.67
C THR A 121 -11.83 5.54 -38.84
N TYR A 122 -11.31 6.05 -37.73
CA TYR A 122 -10.34 5.32 -36.88
C TYR A 122 -10.99 4.64 -35.66
N LEU A 123 -12.26 4.92 -35.37
CA LEU A 123 -13.02 4.25 -34.32
C LEU A 123 -13.38 2.81 -34.71
N THR A 124 -13.45 2.49 -36.00
CA THR A 124 -13.77 1.15 -36.52
C THR A 124 -12.64 0.12 -36.33
N GLU A 125 -11.38 0.55 -36.16
CA GLU A 125 -10.27 -0.34 -35.85
C GLU A 125 -10.45 -0.98 -34.45
N LYS A 126 -10.27 -2.29 -34.31
CA LYS A 126 -10.34 -2.94 -32.99
C LYS A 126 -9.12 -2.58 -32.14
N PRO A 127 -9.26 -2.33 -30.82
CA PRO A 127 -8.10 -2.19 -29.95
C PRO A 127 -7.34 -3.52 -29.93
N ASN A 128 -6.02 -3.45 -30.04
CA ASN A 128 -5.19 -4.63 -29.92
C ASN A 128 -4.86 -4.86 -28.44
N VAL A 129 -5.17 -6.07 -27.98
CA VAL A 129 -5.05 -6.46 -26.58
C VAL A 129 -4.28 -7.76 -26.52
N VAL A 130 -3.04 -7.63 -26.06
CA VAL A 130 -2.18 -8.77 -25.79
C VAL A 130 -2.15 -8.97 -24.28
N VAL A 131 -2.46 -10.18 -23.84
CA VAL A 131 -2.24 -10.58 -22.45
C VAL A 131 -0.82 -11.09 -22.35
N VAL A 132 0.01 -10.41 -21.58
CA VAL A 132 1.38 -10.85 -21.31
C VAL A 132 1.40 -11.52 -19.94
N VAL A 133 1.74 -12.79 -19.92
CA VAL A 133 1.89 -13.58 -18.69
C VAL A 133 3.38 -13.87 -18.49
N HIS A 134 3.90 -13.41 -17.37
CA HIS A 134 5.30 -13.52 -17.02
C HIS A 134 5.43 -14.21 -15.65
N GLY A 135 5.96 -15.43 -15.67
CA GLY A 135 6.36 -16.18 -14.49
C GLY A 135 7.86 -16.07 -14.28
N TYR A 136 8.29 -15.69 -13.08
CA TYR A 136 9.71 -15.60 -12.75
C TYR A 136 9.97 -15.93 -11.28
N HIS A 137 11.22 -16.29 -11.00
CA HIS A 137 11.75 -16.37 -9.65
C HIS A 137 13.01 -15.50 -9.52
N THR A 138 13.52 -15.40 -8.30
CA THR A 138 14.71 -14.60 -7.99
C THR A 138 15.77 -15.52 -7.42
N GLU A 139 16.90 -15.61 -8.11
CA GLU A 139 18.07 -16.35 -7.66
C GLU A 139 19.06 -15.40 -6.98
N SER A 140 19.52 -15.78 -5.80
CA SER A 140 20.57 -15.07 -5.09
C SER A 140 21.93 -15.68 -5.43
N TYR A 141 22.88 -14.86 -5.82
CA TYR A 141 24.26 -15.27 -6.09
C TYR A 141 25.25 -14.29 -5.46
N ILE A 142 26.46 -14.77 -5.20
CA ILE A 142 27.54 -13.95 -4.67
C ILE A 142 28.34 -13.43 -5.88
N ALA A 143 28.33 -12.10 -6.06
CA ALA A 143 29.20 -11.43 -7.00
C ALA A 143 30.44 -10.89 -6.25
N TYR A 144 31.58 -10.79 -6.93
CA TYR A 144 32.76 -10.15 -6.36
C TYR A 144 32.92 -8.77 -6.97
N GLU A 145 32.78 -7.72 -6.16
CA GLU A 145 33.01 -6.35 -6.61
C GLU A 145 34.43 -5.92 -6.27
N GLN A 146 35.10 -5.35 -7.26
CA GLN A 146 36.37 -4.67 -7.05
C GLN A 146 36.10 -3.27 -6.50
N TYR A 147 36.79 -2.94 -5.40
CA TYR A 147 36.83 -1.59 -4.87
C TYR A 147 38.28 -1.22 -4.58
N ARG A 148 38.57 0.08 -4.57
CA ARG A 148 39.86 0.57 -4.08
C ARG A 148 39.76 0.78 -2.58
N ASP A 149 40.72 0.22 -1.85
CA ASP A 149 40.88 0.54 -0.44
C ASP A 149 41.44 1.96 -0.25
N ALA A 150 41.55 2.39 1.01
CA ALA A 150 42.08 3.70 1.37
C ALA A 150 43.53 3.94 0.90
N ASN A 151 44.24 2.88 0.52
CA ASN A 151 45.61 2.91 0.04
C ASN A 151 45.69 2.86 -1.51
N GLY A 152 44.54 2.84 -2.20
CA GLY A 152 44.44 2.83 -3.66
C GLY A 152 44.59 1.46 -4.31
N ASN A 153 44.75 0.39 -3.50
CA ASN A 153 44.89 -0.99 -3.99
C ASN A 153 43.53 -1.60 -4.30
N PHE A 154 43.48 -2.45 -5.33
CA PHE A 154 42.28 -3.16 -5.70
C PHE A 154 42.05 -4.36 -4.77
N SER A 155 40.94 -4.33 -4.04
CA SER A 155 40.44 -5.43 -3.22
C SER A 155 39.10 -5.93 -3.76
N THR A 156 38.78 -7.20 -3.53
CA THR A 156 37.48 -7.77 -3.86
C THR A 156 36.67 -8.01 -2.60
N ARG A 157 35.37 -7.73 -2.64
CA ARG A 157 34.44 -8.12 -1.58
C ARG A 157 33.28 -8.92 -2.16
N PRO A 158 32.78 -9.95 -1.45
CA PRO A 158 31.56 -10.62 -1.82
C PRO A 158 30.37 -9.66 -1.63
N VAL A 159 29.53 -9.55 -2.65
CA VAL A 159 28.29 -8.77 -2.64
C VAL A 159 27.17 -9.70 -3.03
N HIS A 160 26.17 -9.82 -2.16
CA HIS A 160 24.95 -10.54 -2.49
C HIS A 160 24.19 -9.77 -3.57
N ARG A 161 24.00 -10.41 -4.71
CA ARG A 161 23.19 -9.91 -5.82
C ARG A 161 22.05 -10.87 -6.06
N SER A 162 20.93 -10.33 -6.51
CA SER A 162 19.76 -11.09 -6.90
C SER A 162 19.53 -10.91 -8.39
N LYS A 163 19.36 -12.00 -9.13
CA LYS A 163 18.97 -11.98 -10.54
C LYS A 163 17.55 -12.49 -10.67
N GLN A 164 16.74 -11.76 -11.43
CA GLN A 164 15.45 -12.27 -11.87
C GLN A 164 15.68 -13.29 -12.98
N VAL A 165 15.15 -14.49 -12.80
CA VAL A 165 15.22 -15.57 -13.78
C VAL A 165 13.81 -15.85 -14.27
N ASP A 166 13.64 -15.73 -15.59
CA ASP A 166 12.35 -15.94 -16.24
C ASP A 166 12.07 -17.43 -16.36
N ASP A 167 11.02 -17.90 -15.71
CA ASP A 167 10.58 -19.29 -15.78
C ASP A 167 9.76 -19.52 -17.05
N PHE A 168 8.88 -18.56 -17.37
CA PHE A 168 8.15 -18.53 -18.61
C PHE A 168 7.66 -17.12 -18.92
N ASN A 169 7.58 -16.81 -20.20
CA ASN A 169 6.98 -15.60 -20.70
C ASN A 169 6.21 -15.95 -21.97
N PHE A 170 4.89 -15.77 -21.95
CA PHE A 170 4.07 -15.99 -23.13
C PHE A 170 3.04 -14.89 -23.27
N THR A 171 2.65 -14.68 -24.52
CA THR A 171 1.67 -13.69 -24.92
C THR A 171 0.46 -14.38 -25.51
N VAL A 172 -0.72 -13.93 -25.11
CA VAL A 172 -1.99 -14.37 -25.68
C VAL A 172 -2.63 -13.17 -26.34
N ASP A 173 -2.67 -13.16 -27.66
CA ASP A 173 -3.41 -12.15 -28.40
C ASP A 173 -4.91 -12.45 -28.31
N ILE A 174 -5.64 -11.61 -27.57
CA ILE A 174 -7.09 -11.72 -27.45
C ILE A 174 -7.84 -10.74 -28.36
N THR A 175 -7.12 -9.97 -29.18
CA THR A 175 -7.67 -9.03 -30.17
C THR A 175 -8.75 -9.65 -31.06
N PRO A 176 -8.62 -10.89 -31.57
CA PRO A 176 -9.66 -11.50 -32.41
C PRO A 176 -11.01 -11.69 -31.69
N TYR A 177 -10.97 -11.86 -30.37
CA TYR A 177 -12.14 -12.13 -29.52
C TYR A 177 -12.81 -10.86 -29.00
N ILE A 178 -12.20 -9.70 -29.22
CA ILE A 178 -12.79 -8.40 -28.86
C ILE A 178 -13.68 -7.96 -30.02
N ASN A 179 -14.97 -7.80 -29.74
CA ASN A 179 -15.91 -7.24 -30.70
C ASN A 179 -15.69 -5.72 -30.80
N ALA A 180 -15.86 -5.15 -32.00
CA ALA A 180 -15.80 -3.69 -32.20
C ALA A 180 -16.84 -2.96 -31.31
N LYS A 181 -17.97 -3.62 -31.02
CA LYS A 181 -19.04 -3.14 -30.12
C LYS A 181 -18.65 -3.04 -28.64
N TRP A 182 -17.49 -3.57 -28.23
CA TRP A 182 -17.07 -3.60 -26.82
C TRP A 182 -16.24 -2.37 -26.42
N SER A 183 -16.22 -1.32 -27.25
CA SER A 183 -15.44 -0.11 -27.01
C SER A 183 -16.37 1.05 -26.63
N ARG A 184 -16.51 1.37 -25.34
CA ARG A 184 -17.03 2.68 -24.94
C ARG A 184 -16.01 3.73 -25.33
N VAL A 185 -16.44 4.76 -26.07
CA VAL A 185 -15.55 5.86 -26.46
C VAL A 185 -15.68 6.98 -25.43
N VAL A 186 -14.58 7.28 -24.75
CA VAL A 186 -14.49 8.41 -23.84
C VAL A 186 -13.74 9.54 -24.54
N VAL A 187 -14.35 10.73 -24.53
CA VAL A 187 -13.80 11.93 -25.16
C VAL A 187 -13.36 12.90 -24.08
N ARG A 188 -12.11 13.35 -24.15
CA ARG A 188 -11.54 14.29 -23.17
C ARG A 188 -10.96 15.51 -23.88
N ALA A 189 -11.45 16.69 -23.48
CA ALA A 189 -10.88 17.98 -23.86
C ALA A 189 -9.78 18.38 -22.86
N ASN A 190 -8.84 19.22 -23.31
CA ASN A 190 -7.70 19.65 -22.48
C ASN A 190 -8.14 20.55 -21.31
N GLY A 191 -7.86 20.13 -20.07
CA GLY A 191 -8.06 20.90 -18.84
C GLY A 191 -9.40 20.69 -18.12
N THR A 192 -10.08 19.58 -18.37
CA THR A 192 -11.28 19.16 -17.62
C THR A 192 -10.99 17.84 -16.91
N ASP A 193 -10.87 17.88 -15.58
CA ASP A 193 -10.70 16.69 -14.71
C ASP A 193 -12.04 16.05 -14.30
N ASN A 194 -13.17 16.55 -14.83
CA ASN A 194 -14.49 16.03 -14.50
C ASN A 194 -14.76 14.70 -15.21
N GLU A 195 -15.22 13.72 -14.43
CA GLU A 195 -15.68 12.38 -14.87
C GLU A 195 -17.02 12.41 -15.62
N ASP A 196 -17.69 13.56 -15.69
CA ASP A 196 -18.98 13.68 -16.37
C ASP A 196 -18.81 13.52 -17.88
N SER A 197 -19.48 12.51 -18.45
CA SER A 197 -19.43 12.18 -19.87
C SER A 197 -20.11 13.27 -20.70
N ILE A 198 -19.33 14.26 -21.14
CA ILE A 198 -19.73 15.18 -22.20
C ILE A 198 -19.91 14.37 -23.49
N THR A 199 -20.97 14.63 -24.26
CA THR A 199 -21.21 13.91 -25.51
C THR A 199 -20.10 14.24 -26.53
N LEU A 200 -19.79 13.32 -27.45
CA LEU A 200 -18.82 13.59 -28.52
C LEU A 200 -19.24 14.85 -29.32
N ARG A 201 -20.55 15.10 -29.45
CA ARG A 201 -21.14 16.30 -30.05
C ARG A 201 -20.66 17.59 -29.36
N ASP A 202 -20.95 17.72 -28.08
CA ASP A 202 -20.60 18.89 -27.29
C ASP A 202 -19.08 19.10 -27.24
N CYS A 203 -18.32 18.00 -27.22
CA CYS A 203 -16.86 18.05 -27.17
C CYS A 203 -16.25 18.57 -28.49
N LEU A 204 -16.77 18.14 -29.65
CA LEU A 204 -16.32 18.63 -30.96
C LEU A 204 -16.69 20.12 -31.16
N GLU A 205 -17.88 20.53 -30.73
CA GLU A 205 -18.29 21.94 -30.78
C GLU A 205 -17.44 22.83 -29.86
N GLN A 206 -17.18 22.39 -28.62
CA GLN A 206 -16.29 23.11 -27.71
C GLN A 206 -14.86 23.19 -28.26
N TYR A 207 -14.36 22.10 -28.85
CA TYR A 207 -13.02 22.07 -29.44
C TYR A 207 -12.89 23.07 -30.60
N THR A 208 -13.84 23.07 -31.53
CA THR A 208 -13.84 23.98 -32.69
C THR A 208 -14.03 25.45 -32.25
N ARG A 209 -14.98 25.75 -31.36
CA ARG A 209 -15.27 27.12 -30.87
C ARG A 209 -14.24 27.67 -29.88
N SER A 210 -13.41 26.84 -29.26
CA SER A 210 -12.43 27.28 -28.26
C SER A 210 -11.45 28.32 -28.83
N THR A 211 -11.20 29.40 -28.09
CA THR A 211 -10.17 30.41 -28.43
C THR A 211 -8.80 30.07 -27.83
N LYS A 212 -8.70 28.97 -27.06
CA LYS A 212 -7.45 28.56 -26.42
C LYS A 212 -6.37 28.29 -27.47
N LYS A 213 -5.17 28.84 -27.22
CA LYS A 213 -4.00 28.65 -28.09
C LYS A 213 -3.46 27.21 -28.07
N ILE A 214 -3.81 26.39 -27.10
CA ILE A 214 -3.42 24.97 -27.06
C ILE A 214 -4.70 24.14 -27.03
N LYS A 215 -5.04 23.55 -28.17
CA LYS A 215 -6.19 22.65 -28.33
C LYS A 215 -5.70 21.22 -28.43
N GLN A 216 -6.27 20.34 -27.61
CA GLN A 216 -6.07 18.91 -27.70
C GLN A 216 -7.39 18.21 -27.39
N LEU A 217 -7.72 17.22 -28.20
CA LEU A 217 -8.84 16.33 -28.02
C LEU A 217 -8.32 14.90 -28.02
N THR A 218 -8.74 14.13 -27.03
CA THR A 218 -8.31 12.73 -26.85
C THR A 218 -9.53 11.83 -26.82
N LEU A 219 -9.53 10.82 -27.67
CA LEU A 219 -10.52 9.74 -27.66
C LEU A 219 -9.85 8.46 -27.21
N GLU A 220 -10.43 7.80 -26.23
CA GLU A 220 -9.95 6.53 -25.70
C GLU A 220 -11.06 5.47 -25.78
N LYS A 221 -10.72 4.32 -26.36
CA LYS A 221 -11.57 3.13 -26.41
C LYS A 221 -11.44 2.39 -25.08
N GLN A 222 -12.54 2.21 -24.36
CA GLN A 222 -12.62 1.43 -23.14
C GLN A 222 -13.30 0.09 -23.42
N ILE A 223 -12.71 -1.00 -22.95
CA ILE A 223 -13.24 -2.35 -23.15
C ILE A 223 -14.35 -2.60 -22.12
N ASP A 224 -15.60 -2.47 -22.54
CA ASP A 224 -16.77 -2.57 -21.67
C ASP A 224 -17.14 -4.03 -21.39
N GLY A 225 -17.62 -4.30 -20.17
CA GLY A 225 -18.09 -5.63 -19.74
C GLY A 225 -17.01 -6.61 -19.30
N TRP A 226 -15.73 -6.27 -19.41
CA TRP A 226 -14.62 -7.08 -18.89
C TRP A 226 -13.99 -6.40 -17.68
N ARG A 227 -14.19 -6.99 -16.50
CA ARG A 227 -13.40 -6.64 -15.31
C ARG A 227 -11.99 -7.18 -15.53
N LEU A 228 -11.10 -6.33 -16.05
CA LEU A 228 -9.72 -6.68 -16.38
C LEU A 228 -8.97 -7.30 -15.19
N GLN A 229 -9.37 -6.94 -13.97
CA GLN A 229 -8.87 -7.52 -12.73
C GLN A 229 -9.29 -8.99 -12.57
N ASP A 230 -10.55 -9.33 -12.82
CA ASP A 230 -11.06 -10.69 -12.75
C ASP A 230 -10.35 -11.62 -13.75
N VAL A 231 -9.98 -11.11 -14.93
CA VAL A 231 -9.20 -11.89 -15.91
C VAL A 231 -7.77 -12.13 -15.42
N LYS A 232 -7.12 -11.13 -14.81
CA LYS A 232 -5.80 -11.31 -14.18
C LYS A 232 -5.85 -12.38 -13.10
N ASP A 233 -6.89 -12.33 -12.26
CA ASP A 233 -7.01 -13.21 -11.11
C ASP A 233 -7.33 -14.64 -11.55
N ASN A 234 -8.19 -14.84 -12.55
CA ASN A 234 -8.46 -16.14 -13.14
C ASN A 234 -7.22 -16.78 -13.78
N ILE A 235 -6.43 -16.01 -14.54
CA ILE A 235 -5.17 -16.51 -15.14
C ILE A 235 -4.18 -16.93 -14.05
N LYS A 236 -4.04 -16.12 -12.99
CA LYS A 236 -3.21 -16.46 -11.84
C LYS A 236 -3.71 -17.74 -11.17
N VAL A 237 -5.01 -17.88 -10.90
CA VAL A 237 -5.58 -19.09 -10.28
C VAL A 237 -5.28 -20.34 -11.11
N LEU A 238 -5.45 -20.29 -12.43
CA LEU A 238 -5.11 -21.39 -13.33
C LEU A 238 -3.64 -21.79 -13.23
N LEU A 239 -2.71 -20.83 -13.24
CA LEU A 239 -1.28 -21.10 -13.10
C LEU A 239 -0.90 -21.59 -11.70
N ARG A 240 -1.64 -21.19 -10.67
CA ARG A 240 -1.46 -21.77 -9.32
C ARG A 240 -1.92 -23.22 -9.26
N GLN A 241 -2.97 -23.59 -10.00
CA GLN A 241 -3.48 -24.97 -10.06
C GLN A 241 -2.51 -25.93 -10.78
N THR A 242 -1.66 -25.44 -11.68
CA THR A 242 -0.60 -26.27 -12.31
C THR A 242 0.56 -26.56 -11.36
N GLY A 243 0.57 -25.98 -10.15
CA GLY A 243 1.62 -26.16 -9.16
C GLY A 243 2.70 -25.08 -9.17
N TYR A 244 2.61 -24.06 -10.02
CA TYR A 244 3.60 -22.98 -10.06
C TYR A 244 3.50 -22.04 -8.83
N ARG A 245 4.58 -21.96 -8.04
CA ARG A 245 4.60 -21.24 -6.74
C ARG A 245 5.37 -19.92 -6.74
N HIS A 246 6.12 -19.58 -7.79
CA HIS A 246 6.90 -18.33 -7.86
C HIS A 246 6.05 -17.10 -8.27
N HIS A 247 6.70 -15.99 -8.65
CA HIS A 247 6.03 -14.74 -8.97
C HIS A 247 5.35 -14.82 -10.35
N ILE A 248 4.12 -14.30 -10.45
CA ILE A 248 3.35 -14.24 -11.70
C ILE A 248 2.87 -12.81 -11.90
N THR A 249 3.29 -12.21 -13.00
CA THR A 249 2.82 -10.91 -13.47
C THR A 249 1.93 -11.11 -14.70
N VAL A 250 0.72 -10.56 -14.66
CA VAL A 250 -0.20 -10.58 -15.80
C VAL A 250 -0.51 -9.13 -16.19
N THR A 251 -0.12 -8.74 -17.40
CA THR A 251 -0.36 -7.39 -17.94
C THR A 251 -1.22 -7.44 -19.19
N PHE A 252 -1.91 -6.33 -19.44
CA PHE A 252 -2.80 -6.13 -20.58
C PHE A 252 -2.37 -4.85 -21.30
N PRO A 253 -1.22 -4.84 -21.99
CA PRO A 253 -0.88 -3.74 -22.88
C PRO A 253 -1.98 -3.55 -23.94
N LEU A 254 -2.62 -2.39 -23.89
CA LEU A 254 -3.56 -1.94 -24.92
C LEU A 254 -2.79 -1.15 -25.96
N THR A 255 -3.03 -1.45 -27.23
CA THR A 255 -2.47 -0.72 -28.37
C THR A 255 -3.61 -0.33 -29.33
N ASN A 256 -3.43 0.75 -30.10
CA ASN A 256 -4.46 1.30 -31.00
C ASN A 256 -5.80 1.66 -30.31
N TYR A 257 -5.77 1.95 -29.01
CA TYR A 257 -6.96 2.30 -28.23
C TYR A 257 -7.14 3.81 -28.04
N LYS A 258 -6.13 4.62 -28.40
CA LYS A 258 -6.11 6.06 -28.18
C LYS A 258 -5.96 6.81 -29.50
N ILE A 259 -6.74 7.86 -29.69
CA ILE A 259 -6.64 8.79 -30.80
C ILE A 259 -6.47 10.19 -30.22
N VAL A 260 -5.44 10.91 -30.64
CA VAL A 260 -5.15 12.27 -30.16
C VAL A 260 -5.12 13.22 -31.35
N ALA A 261 -6.08 14.14 -31.38
CA ALA A 261 -6.07 15.27 -32.31
C ALA A 261 -5.50 16.50 -31.59
N ARG A 262 -4.50 17.16 -32.19
CA ARG A 262 -3.89 18.37 -31.65
C ARG A 262 -3.99 19.51 -32.64
N GLY A 263 -4.15 20.72 -32.11
CA GLY A 263 -4.14 21.90 -32.96
C GLY A 263 -2.75 22.20 -33.53
N SER A 264 -2.69 22.60 -34.80
CA SER A 264 -1.44 22.83 -35.56
C SER A 264 -0.79 24.21 -35.39
N ASN A 265 -1.31 25.08 -34.52
CA ASN A 265 -0.79 26.45 -34.43
C ASN A 265 0.66 26.49 -33.93
N LYS A 266 1.39 27.58 -34.25
CA LYS A 266 2.83 27.71 -33.96
C LYS A 266 3.18 27.46 -32.49
N ILE A 267 2.31 27.85 -31.57
CA ILE A 267 2.51 27.68 -30.12
C ILE A 267 2.30 26.23 -29.68
N SER A 268 1.30 25.53 -30.23
CA SER A 268 1.08 24.10 -30.01
C SER A 268 2.19 23.24 -30.60
N LYS A 269 2.66 23.57 -31.82
CA LYS A 269 3.85 22.92 -32.43
C LYS A 269 5.11 23.15 -31.60
N PHE A 270 5.30 24.36 -31.08
CA PHE A 270 6.42 24.68 -30.19
C PHE A 270 6.32 23.95 -28.84
N ALA A 271 5.17 23.97 -28.15
CA ALA A 271 4.98 23.31 -26.85
C ALA A 271 5.08 21.77 -26.92
N ASN A 272 4.79 21.18 -28.09
CA ASN A 272 4.85 19.74 -28.32
C ASN A 272 6.14 19.26 -29.00
N ASN A 273 7.01 20.18 -29.45
CA ASN A 273 8.29 19.81 -30.01
C ASN A 273 9.14 19.14 -28.92
N THR A 274 9.58 17.91 -29.18
CA THR A 274 10.44 17.14 -28.28
C THR A 274 11.68 17.93 -27.89
N CYS A 275 12.25 18.69 -28.83
CA CYS A 275 13.38 19.57 -28.60
C CYS A 275 13.02 20.78 -27.72
N ALA A 276 11.80 21.33 -27.83
CA ALA A 276 11.32 22.41 -26.96
C ALA A 276 10.97 21.91 -25.55
N ARG A 277 10.44 20.68 -25.43
CA ARG A 277 10.23 20.02 -24.13
C ARG A 277 11.55 19.65 -23.48
N LEU A 278 12.50 19.16 -24.25
CA LEU A 278 13.86 18.91 -23.79
C LEU A 278 14.57 20.20 -23.43
N THR A 279 14.47 21.28 -24.22
CA THR A 279 15.07 22.56 -23.83
C THR A 279 14.36 23.19 -22.66
N CYS A 280 13.03 23.06 -22.51
CA CYS A 280 12.31 23.53 -21.32
C CYS A 280 12.65 22.70 -20.08
N VAL A 281 12.77 21.38 -20.22
CA VAL A 281 13.27 20.50 -19.17
C VAL A 281 14.74 20.79 -18.89
N LEU A 282 15.59 21.02 -19.88
CA LEU A 282 17.00 21.34 -19.70
C LEU A 282 17.20 22.74 -19.16
N THR A 283 16.36 23.73 -19.48
CA THR A 283 16.42 25.07 -18.89
C THR A 283 15.83 25.08 -17.50
N CYS A 284 14.76 24.33 -17.22
CA CYS A 284 14.28 24.09 -15.86
C CYS A 284 15.31 23.30 -15.05
N LEU A 285 15.96 22.29 -15.64
CA LEU A 285 17.04 21.55 -15.02
C LEU A 285 18.28 22.44 -14.85
N TRP A 286 18.60 23.36 -15.75
CA TRP A 286 19.70 24.30 -15.56
C TRP A 286 19.36 25.36 -14.50
N ILE A 287 18.14 25.91 -14.49
CA ILE A 287 17.69 26.88 -13.49
C ILE A 287 17.58 26.23 -12.10
N VAL A 288 17.24 24.95 -12.02
CA VAL A 288 17.13 24.20 -10.75
C VAL A 288 18.47 23.60 -10.34
N PHE A 289 19.21 22.99 -11.27
CA PHE A 289 20.43 22.24 -10.99
C PHE A 289 21.72 23.05 -11.12
N LEU A 290 21.80 24.15 -11.90
CA LEU A 290 23.00 25.00 -11.91
C LEU A 290 23.18 25.71 -10.55
N PRO A 291 22.14 26.26 -9.90
CA PRO A 291 22.27 26.75 -8.53
C PRO A 291 22.58 25.62 -7.55
N VAL A 292 21.97 24.44 -7.68
CA VAL A 292 22.26 23.28 -6.81
C VAL A 292 23.67 22.74 -7.01
N TYR A 293 24.19 22.70 -8.23
CA TYR A 293 25.56 22.29 -8.57
C TYR A 293 26.60 23.31 -8.09
N LEU A 294 26.33 24.61 -8.26
CA LEU A 294 27.16 25.68 -7.71
C LEU A 294 27.09 25.68 -6.16
N CYS A 295 25.94 25.36 -5.56
CA CYS A 295 25.75 25.26 -4.11
C CYS A 295 26.47 24.03 -3.52
N MET A 296 26.39 22.86 -4.17
CA MET A 296 27.12 21.65 -3.77
C MET A 296 28.65 21.80 -3.89
N ARG A 297 29.13 22.62 -4.83
CA ARG A 297 30.56 22.90 -5.04
C ARG A 297 31.13 23.94 -4.07
N SER A 298 30.29 24.73 -3.39
CA SER A 298 30.70 25.89 -2.58
C SER A 298 30.86 25.64 -1.07
N ARG A 299 30.88 24.38 -0.62
CA ARG A 299 31.01 23.91 0.78
C ARG A 299 29.67 23.76 1.54
N VAL A 300 29.46 22.57 2.11
CA VAL A 300 29.32 22.32 3.56
C VAL A 300 28.24 23.06 4.38
N LEU A 301 27.45 24.01 3.89
CA LEU A 301 26.45 24.70 4.70
C LEU A 301 25.12 24.84 3.96
N LEU A 302 24.09 24.19 4.51
CA LEU A 302 22.65 24.29 4.18
C LEU A 302 22.14 23.32 3.11
N LEU A 303 22.15 22.03 3.45
CA LEU A 303 21.25 21.04 2.85
C LEU A 303 19.79 21.34 3.25
N SER A 304 19.01 21.71 2.24
CA SER A 304 17.63 21.24 1.95
C SER A 304 16.59 21.20 3.08
N PHE A 305 15.76 22.25 3.16
CA PHE A 305 14.37 22.12 3.58
C PHE A 305 13.56 21.44 2.44
N ASN A 306 13.50 20.11 2.43
CA ASN A 306 12.20 19.51 2.17
C ASN A 306 11.34 19.95 3.34
N GLN A 307 10.17 20.56 3.13
CA GLN A 307 9.25 20.78 4.25
C GLN A 307 8.66 19.42 4.63
N VAL A 308 9.49 18.63 5.30
CA VAL A 308 9.08 17.52 6.15
C VAL A 308 8.13 18.17 7.13
N ARG A 309 6.82 18.00 6.90
CA ARG A 309 5.82 18.39 7.90
C ARG A 309 6.11 17.53 9.12
N SER A 310 6.81 18.12 10.07
CA SER A 310 7.02 17.56 11.39
C SER A 310 5.79 17.91 12.22
N THR A 311 5.13 16.89 12.76
CA THR A 311 4.04 17.12 13.71
C THR A 311 4.67 17.29 15.08
N ILE A 312 4.40 18.43 15.73
CA ILE A 312 4.83 18.71 17.10
C ILE A 312 3.67 18.36 18.02
N TYR A 313 3.91 17.44 18.93
CA TYR A 313 2.95 17.04 19.96
C TYR A 313 3.25 17.81 21.23
N GLY A 314 2.50 18.91 21.43
CA GLY A 314 2.66 19.84 22.54
C GLY A 314 2.03 19.31 23.82
N CYS A 315 2.84 19.10 24.86
CA CYS A 315 2.37 18.54 26.11
C CYS A 315 1.66 19.56 27.01
N ASN A 316 0.65 19.11 27.75
CA ASN A 316 -0.01 19.94 28.76
C ASN A 316 0.93 20.15 29.97
N PRO A 317 1.32 21.38 30.31
CA PRO A 317 2.27 21.66 31.40
C PRO A 317 1.74 21.28 32.78
N ASN A 318 0.42 21.14 32.95
CA ASN A 318 -0.21 20.71 34.21
C ASN A 318 -0.45 19.20 34.27
N ALA A 319 0.00 18.44 33.27
CA ALA A 319 -0.18 16.99 33.23
C ALA A 319 0.67 16.30 34.30
N LYS A 320 0.06 15.41 35.09
CA LYS A 320 0.76 14.59 36.09
C LYS A 320 1.44 13.34 35.49
N CYS A 321 1.15 13.04 34.24
CA CYS A 321 1.63 11.89 33.47
C CYS A 321 1.60 12.20 31.97
N GLY A 322 2.17 11.33 31.16
CA GLY A 322 2.07 11.37 29.70
C GLY A 322 2.83 12.52 29.06
N CYS A 323 3.72 13.18 29.80
CA CYS A 323 4.49 14.31 29.34
C CYS A 323 5.93 14.23 29.82
N SER A 324 6.85 14.64 28.94
CA SER A 324 8.29 14.74 29.21
C SER A 324 8.71 16.21 29.08
N GLN A 325 9.98 16.50 29.39
CA GLN A 325 10.54 17.84 29.32
C GLN A 325 10.40 18.50 27.94
N PHE A 326 10.56 17.72 26.87
CA PHE A 326 10.49 18.22 25.50
C PHE A 326 9.30 17.64 24.73
N ASN A 327 8.72 18.45 23.84
CA ASN A 327 7.66 18.03 22.95
C ASN A 327 8.19 17.01 21.94
N ALA A 328 7.41 15.95 21.70
CA ALA A 328 7.72 15.00 20.65
C ALA A 328 7.52 15.65 19.28
N THR A 329 8.52 15.49 18.42
CA THR A 329 8.48 15.94 17.03
C THR A 329 8.60 14.71 16.16
N LEU A 330 7.56 14.39 15.40
CA LEU A 330 7.56 13.24 14.49
C LEU A 330 7.63 13.68 13.04
N THR A 331 8.59 13.16 12.29
CA THR A 331 8.65 13.36 10.84
C THR A 331 7.88 12.27 10.10
N ARG A 332 7.24 12.63 8.98
CA ARG A 332 6.46 11.67 8.16
C ARG A 332 7.33 10.68 7.35
N ILE A 333 8.63 10.56 7.65
CA ILE A 333 9.59 9.77 6.86
C ILE A 333 9.45 8.25 7.15
N ILE A 334 9.85 7.41 6.20
CA ILE A 334 9.83 5.93 6.24
C ILE A 334 11.06 5.42 7.03
N GLY A 335 10.89 4.39 7.86
CA GLY A 335 11.87 3.99 8.88
C GLY A 335 11.71 4.77 10.18
N GLY A 336 12.10 4.18 11.32
CA GLY A 336 12.12 4.90 12.60
C GLY A 336 13.14 6.05 12.56
N GLU A 337 12.97 7.03 13.45
CA GLU A 337 13.90 8.15 13.59
C GLU A 337 14.50 8.21 14.99
N SER A 338 15.75 8.67 15.09
CA SER A 338 16.41 8.84 16.37
C SER A 338 15.78 9.99 17.15
N VAL A 339 15.52 9.74 18.42
CA VAL A 339 14.80 10.67 19.29
C VAL A 339 15.74 11.75 19.83
N LYS A 340 15.29 13.01 19.84
CA LYS A 340 15.95 14.09 20.60
C LYS A 340 15.94 13.77 22.09
N LEU A 341 16.99 14.15 22.82
CA LEU A 341 17.14 13.86 24.25
C LEU A 341 15.86 14.22 25.04
N SER A 342 15.48 13.37 25.99
CA SER A 342 14.43 13.62 26.99
C SER A 342 13.01 13.87 26.42
N THR A 343 12.75 13.38 25.21
CA THR A 343 11.40 13.40 24.58
C THR A 343 10.48 12.32 25.18
N TRP A 344 11.03 11.16 25.54
CA TRP A 344 10.27 10.00 26.03
C TRP A 344 10.74 9.55 27.41
N GLY A 345 10.53 10.39 28.43
CA GLY A 345 11.03 10.17 29.79
C GLY A 345 10.43 8.96 30.51
N PHE A 346 9.37 8.36 29.97
CA PHE A 346 8.75 7.14 30.47
C PHE A 346 9.30 5.86 29.81
N ALA A 347 10.21 5.96 28.84
CA ALA A 347 10.84 4.81 28.20
C ALA A 347 11.85 4.13 29.15
N VAL A 348 11.82 2.80 29.19
CA VAL A 348 12.71 2.01 30.06
C VAL A 348 13.42 0.95 29.24
N SER A 349 14.73 0.81 29.47
CA SER A 349 15.51 -0.33 29.03
C SER A 349 15.55 -1.36 30.14
N ILE A 350 14.88 -2.51 29.96
CA ILE A 350 15.06 -3.69 30.82
C ILE A 350 16.34 -4.40 30.42
N ARG A 351 17.19 -4.67 31.41
CA ARG A 351 18.54 -5.18 31.21
C ARG A 351 18.74 -6.50 31.93
N VAL A 352 19.45 -7.41 31.28
CA VAL A 352 19.82 -8.71 31.84
C VAL A 352 21.33 -8.82 31.81
N GLY A 353 21.93 -8.95 32.99
CA GLY A 353 23.40 -8.93 33.12
C GLY A 353 24.04 -7.63 32.59
N GLY A 354 23.31 -6.50 32.66
CA GLY A 354 23.77 -5.18 32.20
C GLY A 354 23.49 -4.86 30.73
N SER A 355 23.11 -5.84 29.92
CA SER A 355 22.79 -5.65 28.50
C SER A 355 21.29 -5.42 28.29
N HIS A 356 20.92 -4.56 27.35
CA HIS A 356 19.53 -4.35 26.96
C HIS A 356 18.91 -5.65 26.43
N PHE A 357 17.67 -5.92 26.83
CA PHE A 357 16.94 -7.12 26.43
C PHE A 357 15.53 -6.78 25.92
N CYS A 358 14.79 -5.97 26.68
CA CYS A 358 13.44 -5.54 26.36
C CYS A 358 13.24 -4.06 26.70
N GLY A 359 12.20 -3.48 26.12
CA GLY A 359 11.60 -2.22 26.56
C GLY A 359 10.69 -2.39 27.78
N GLY A 360 10.36 -1.26 28.39
CA GLY A 360 9.36 -1.14 29.43
C GLY A 360 8.85 0.30 29.53
N THR A 361 7.89 0.54 30.41
CA THR A 361 7.29 1.87 30.58
C THR A 361 7.07 2.22 32.05
N ILE A 362 7.37 3.46 32.43
CA ILE A 362 7.22 3.95 33.81
C ILE A 362 5.76 4.25 34.12
N LEU A 363 5.15 3.51 35.04
CA LEU A 363 3.82 3.80 35.60
C LEU A 363 3.90 4.69 36.84
N SER A 364 4.91 4.46 37.69
CA SER A 364 5.19 5.25 38.89
C SER A 364 6.69 5.28 39.18
N ASP A 365 7.10 5.97 40.25
CA ASP A 365 8.49 6.00 40.70
C ASP A 365 9.03 4.58 41.05
N LYS A 366 8.16 3.61 41.36
CA LYS A 366 8.55 2.23 41.68
C LYS A 366 8.00 1.16 40.76
N LEU A 367 7.21 1.51 39.75
CA LEU A 367 6.49 0.51 38.93
C LEU A 367 6.78 0.70 37.46
N ILE A 368 7.25 -0.37 36.84
CA ILE A 368 7.47 -0.48 35.40
C ILE A 368 6.52 -1.53 34.85
N ILE A 369 5.88 -1.24 33.71
CA ILE A 369 5.08 -2.20 32.96
C ILE A 369 5.86 -2.68 31.73
N THR A 370 5.71 -3.95 31.37
CA THR A 370 6.38 -4.58 30.22
C THR A 370 5.61 -5.82 29.77
N ALA A 371 6.13 -6.57 28.81
CA ALA A 371 5.58 -7.84 28.37
C ALA A 371 5.98 -8.98 29.34
N ALA A 372 5.11 -9.97 29.51
CA ALA A 372 5.40 -11.12 30.38
C ALA A 372 6.55 -11.97 29.83
N HIS A 373 6.63 -12.14 28.51
CA HIS A 373 7.71 -12.90 27.88
C HIS A 373 9.11 -12.31 28.17
N CYS A 374 9.20 -10.99 28.42
CA CYS A 374 10.45 -10.33 28.76
C CYS A 374 11.04 -10.77 30.11
N VAL A 375 10.20 -11.28 31.01
CA VAL A 375 10.60 -11.73 32.34
C VAL A 375 10.47 -13.24 32.52
N ALA A 376 9.55 -13.88 31.80
CA ALA A 376 9.38 -15.34 31.78
C ALA A 376 10.67 -16.07 31.37
N ALA A 377 11.50 -15.42 30.53
CA ALA A 377 12.78 -15.95 30.08
C ALA A 377 13.83 -16.08 31.21
N PHE A 378 13.61 -15.46 32.38
CA PHE A 378 14.60 -15.39 33.46
C PHE A 378 14.00 -15.77 34.81
N PRO A 379 14.22 -17.01 35.29
CA PRO A 379 13.71 -17.47 36.58
C PRO A 379 14.26 -16.69 37.78
N SER A 380 15.46 -16.10 37.63
CA SER A 380 16.10 -15.31 38.67
C SER A 380 16.08 -13.82 38.32
N ILE A 381 15.31 -13.06 39.10
CA ILE A 381 15.22 -11.60 38.98
C ILE A 381 16.51 -10.87 39.37
N SER A 382 17.47 -11.55 40.04
CA SER A 382 18.70 -10.91 40.55
C SER A 382 19.60 -10.36 39.44
N ARG A 383 19.48 -10.90 38.22
CA ARG A 383 20.22 -10.42 37.04
C ARG A 383 19.47 -9.37 36.23
N VAL A 384 18.24 -9.04 36.63
CA VAL A 384 17.35 -8.11 35.94
C VAL A 384 17.44 -6.74 36.61
N SER A 385 17.71 -5.72 35.80
CA SER A 385 17.66 -4.32 36.21
C SER A 385 16.94 -3.50 35.16
N ILE A 386 16.63 -2.27 35.49
CA ILE A 386 16.14 -1.28 34.52
C ILE A 386 17.10 -0.11 34.44
N ALA A 387 17.11 0.54 33.28
CA ALA A 387 17.70 1.84 33.05
C ALA A 387 16.63 2.81 32.53
N ALA A 388 16.55 3.99 33.12
CA ALA A 388 15.64 5.07 32.77
C ALA A 388 16.39 6.41 32.66
N GLY A 389 15.74 7.41 32.06
CA GLY A 389 16.26 8.78 31.99
C GLY A 389 17.40 8.99 30.99
N SER A 390 17.51 8.16 29.94
CA SER A 390 18.52 8.37 28.90
C SER A 390 18.03 7.82 27.57
N ASN A 391 18.39 8.50 26.48
CA ASN A 391 18.18 7.98 25.14
C ASN A 391 19.27 6.97 24.72
N TYR A 392 20.37 6.87 25.46
CA TYR A 392 21.52 6.03 25.10
C TYR A 392 21.60 4.78 25.98
N LEU A 393 21.64 3.59 25.38
CA LEU A 393 21.83 2.36 26.13
C LEU A 393 23.18 2.33 26.87
N THR A 394 24.23 2.92 26.31
CA THR A 394 25.58 2.93 26.88
C THR A 394 25.75 3.89 28.07
N ILE A 395 24.88 4.89 28.22
CA ILE A 395 25.00 5.92 29.26
C ILE A 395 23.65 6.05 29.98
N PRO A 396 23.26 5.05 30.80
CA PRO A 396 22.01 5.13 31.56
C PRO A 396 22.14 6.18 32.67
N ASN A 397 21.08 6.96 32.89
CA ASN A 397 21.04 7.96 33.95
C ASN A 397 20.66 7.29 35.29
N GLN A 398 19.48 6.68 35.35
CA GLN A 398 19.01 6.00 36.56
C GLN A 398 18.91 4.49 36.36
N VAL A 399 19.70 3.72 37.12
CA VAL A 399 19.65 2.25 37.13
C VAL A 399 19.03 1.75 38.43
N ARG A 400 18.11 0.79 38.35
CA ARG A 400 17.44 0.17 39.51
C ARG A 400 17.36 -1.34 39.36
N SER A 401 17.55 -2.05 40.47
CA SER A 401 17.28 -3.49 40.53
C SER A 401 15.77 -3.73 40.67
N ILE A 402 15.33 -4.93 40.25
CA ILE A 402 13.95 -5.36 40.43
C ILE A 402 13.82 -6.05 41.80
N SER A 403 12.77 -5.68 42.55
CA SER A 403 12.39 -6.35 43.81
C SER A 403 11.45 -7.53 43.57
N THR A 404 10.45 -7.34 42.70
CA THR A 404 9.48 -8.36 42.31
C THR A 404 9.07 -8.16 40.86
N ALA A 405 8.82 -9.26 40.16
CA ALA A 405 8.26 -9.28 38.81
C ALA A 405 6.97 -10.10 38.84
N THR A 406 5.85 -9.46 38.52
CA THR A 406 4.53 -10.09 38.54
C THR A 406 4.03 -10.20 37.10
N MET A 407 4.00 -11.41 36.56
CA MET A 407 3.36 -11.71 35.27
C MET A 407 1.85 -11.89 35.49
N HIS A 408 1.06 -11.65 34.45
CA HIS A 408 -0.34 -12.04 34.48
C HIS A 408 -0.47 -13.55 34.75
N GLU A 409 -1.39 -13.92 35.64
CA GLU A 409 -1.56 -15.28 36.16
C GLU A 409 -1.94 -16.27 35.06
N GLU A 410 -2.59 -15.77 34.01
CA GLU A 410 -3.01 -16.51 32.81
C GLU A 410 -2.10 -16.28 31.59
N TYR A 411 -0.85 -15.85 31.78
CA TYR A 411 0.10 -15.70 30.67
C TYR A 411 0.31 -17.03 29.93
N ASP A 412 0.04 -17.04 28.62
CA ASP A 412 0.26 -18.18 27.74
C ASP A 412 1.43 -17.89 26.79
N PRO A 413 2.60 -18.53 26.97
CA PRO A 413 3.76 -18.30 26.13
C PRO A 413 3.62 -18.88 24.72
N SER A 414 2.67 -19.78 24.47
CA SER A 414 2.49 -20.40 23.15
C SER A 414 1.77 -19.47 22.16
N GLN A 415 0.85 -18.65 22.68
CA GLN A 415 0.01 -17.72 21.92
C GLN A 415 0.28 -16.25 22.26
N PHE A 416 1.20 -15.99 23.19
CA PHE A 416 1.46 -14.66 23.75
C PHE A 416 0.16 -13.98 24.25
N LEU A 417 -0.77 -14.78 24.79
CA LEU A 417 -1.97 -14.24 25.45
C LEU A 417 -1.61 -13.79 26.86
N ASN A 418 -2.25 -12.71 27.31
CA ASN A 418 -1.95 -12.09 28.60
C ASN A 418 -0.47 -11.73 28.76
N ASP A 419 0.17 -11.30 27.67
CA ASP A 419 1.58 -10.94 27.62
C ASP A 419 1.83 -9.55 28.24
N ILE A 420 1.73 -9.50 29.57
CA ILE A 420 1.87 -8.30 30.40
C ILE A 420 2.48 -8.66 31.76
N ALA A 421 3.40 -7.82 32.24
CA ALA A 421 4.00 -7.93 33.56
C ALA A 421 4.24 -6.56 34.21
N ILE A 422 4.24 -6.52 35.54
CA ILE A 422 4.65 -5.37 36.35
C ILE A 422 5.93 -5.71 37.11
N LEU A 423 6.91 -4.83 37.00
CA LEU A 423 8.15 -4.85 37.77
C LEU A 423 8.10 -3.79 38.86
N LYS A 424 8.31 -4.23 40.09
CA LYS A 424 8.48 -3.33 41.24
C LYS A 424 9.96 -3.10 41.49
N LEU A 425 10.39 -1.84 41.50
CA LEU A 425 11.79 -1.48 41.72
C LEU A 425 12.18 -1.62 43.19
N SER A 426 13.44 -1.97 43.45
CA SER A 426 14.00 -2.04 44.81
C SER A 426 14.11 -0.66 45.48
N SER A 427 14.34 0.39 44.69
CA SER A 427 14.31 1.79 45.12
C SER A 427 13.63 2.67 44.08
N SER A 428 13.05 3.79 44.53
CA SER A 428 12.33 4.73 43.67
C SER A 428 13.26 5.35 42.61
N LEU A 429 12.70 5.60 41.43
CA LEU A 429 13.21 6.56 40.47
C LEU A 429 13.03 7.97 41.02
N ASP A 430 13.98 8.84 40.71
CA ASP A 430 13.85 10.26 40.96
C ASP A 430 13.01 10.87 39.83
N LEU A 431 11.75 11.20 40.13
CA LEU A 431 10.83 11.87 39.20
C LEU A 431 10.98 13.40 39.20
N THR A 432 11.89 13.96 40.00
CA THR A 432 12.24 15.38 39.92
C THR A 432 13.24 15.65 38.79
N ASP A 433 13.95 14.61 38.36
CA ASP A 433 14.75 14.58 37.15
C ASP A 433 13.85 14.75 35.92
N SER A 434 14.13 15.77 35.11
CA SER A 434 13.33 16.12 33.94
C SER A 434 13.42 15.08 32.81
N GLU A 435 14.39 14.17 32.86
CA GLU A 435 14.55 13.07 31.91
C GLU A 435 13.68 11.85 32.25
N VAL A 436 13.04 11.83 33.42
CA VAL A 436 12.22 10.72 33.89
C VAL A 436 10.78 11.18 34.12
N SER A 437 9.82 10.50 33.49
CA SER A 437 8.40 10.83 33.62
C SER A 437 7.53 9.57 33.65
N LYS A 438 6.28 9.73 34.10
CA LYS A 438 5.29 8.63 34.15
C LYS A 438 4.38 8.70 32.93
N ILE A 439 4.00 7.57 32.35
CA ILE A 439 2.99 7.52 31.27
C ILE A 439 1.57 7.61 31.85
N CYS A 440 0.62 8.14 31.08
CA CYS A 440 -0.79 8.01 31.46
C CYS A 440 -1.35 6.65 31.02
N LEU A 441 -2.21 6.06 31.85
CA LEU A 441 -3.07 4.96 31.41
C LEU A 441 -4.34 5.53 30.75
N PRO A 442 -4.90 4.84 29.75
CA PRO A 442 -6.09 5.31 29.07
C PRO A 442 -7.31 5.24 30.01
N ASN A 443 -8.17 6.25 29.92
CA ASN A 443 -9.44 6.30 30.66
C ASN A 443 -10.59 6.02 29.68
N ILE A 444 -11.15 4.81 29.76
CA ILE A 444 -12.12 4.30 28.78
C ILE A 444 -13.32 3.75 29.55
N SER A 445 -14.53 4.01 29.05
CA SER A 445 -15.73 3.41 29.62
C SER A 445 -15.77 1.90 29.40
N SER A 446 -16.33 1.18 30.36
CA SER A 446 -16.54 -0.28 30.27
C SER A 446 -17.34 -0.69 29.02
N SER A 447 -18.27 0.15 28.56
CA SER A 447 -19.06 -0.06 27.33
C SER A 447 -18.23 -0.04 26.04
N TYR A 448 -17.12 0.71 26.01
CA TYR A 448 -16.24 0.73 24.83
C TYR A 448 -15.25 -0.44 24.85
N LEU A 449 -14.87 -0.93 26.03
CA LEU A 449 -14.03 -2.11 26.18
C LEU A 449 -14.71 -3.38 25.63
N SER A 450 -16.03 -3.53 25.78
CA SER A 450 -16.76 -4.71 25.29
C SER A 450 -16.73 -4.89 23.77
N LEU A 451 -16.35 -3.87 23.01
CA LEU A 451 -16.20 -3.96 21.55
C LEU A 451 -14.90 -4.65 21.11
N ASN A 452 -13.93 -4.84 22.02
CA ASN A 452 -12.60 -5.40 21.72
C ASN A 452 -11.91 -4.69 20.54
N GLU A 453 -12.08 -3.38 20.45
CA GLU A 453 -11.61 -2.56 19.32
C GLU A 453 -11.02 -1.22 19.79
N TYR A 454 -10.61 -1.12 21.06
CA TYR A 454 -9.84 0.03 21.57
C TYR A 454 -8.33 -0.27 21.61
N PRO A 455 -7.44 0.56 21.04
CA PRO A 455 -7.74 1.82 20.36
C PRO A 455 -8.47 1.56 19.03
N PRO A 456 -9.38 2.48 18.60
CA PRO A 456 -10.08 2.36 17.33
C PRO A 456 -9.10 2.19 16.16
N PRO A 457 -9.51 1.53 15.06
CA PRO A 457 -8.69 1.43 13.86
C PRO A 457 -8.41 2.80 13.27
N ASP A 458 -7.39 2.88 12.44
CA ASP A 458 -7.03 4.10 11.72
C ASP A 458 -6.67 5.28 12.63
N LEU A 459 -6.05 5.00 13.77
CA LEU A 459 -5.42 5.99 14.63
C LEU A 459 -3.91 5.99 14.46
N ASP A 460 -3.33 7.19 14.45
CA ASP A 460 -1.89 7.37 14.50
C ASP A 460 -1.39 7.12 15.92
N VAL A 461 -0.46 6.18 16.03
CA VAL A 461 0.17 5.74 17.27
C VAL A 461 1.68 5.73 17.11
N VAL A 462 2.41 5.77 18.22
CA VAL A 462 3.87 5.88 18.21
C VAL A 462 4.46 4.74 19.01
N ALA A 463 5.32 3.94 18.38
CA ALA A 463 6.15 2.98 19.09
C ALA A 463 7.54 3.59 19.33
N ILE A 464 8.15 3.27 20.47
CA ILE A 464 9.49 3.71 20.82
C ILE A 464 10.30 2.54 21.41
N GLY A 465 11.60 2.52 21.14
CA GLY A 465 12.47 1.47 21.64
C GLY A 465 13.89 1.50 21.08
N TRP A 466 14.70 0.54 21.52
CA TRP A 466 16.12 0.38 21.14
C TRP A 466 16.36 -0.89 20.31
N GLY A 467 15.29 -1.46 19.76
CA GLY A 467 15.35 -2.66 18.97
C GLY A 467 16.20 -2.53 17.71
N VAL A 468 16.34 -3.65 17.03
CA VAL A 468 17.10 -3.74 15.79
C VAL A 468 16.40 -2.95 14.69
N LEU A 469 17.19 -2.17 13.92
CA LEU A 469 16.64 -1.31 12.87
C LEU A 469 16.20 -2.06 11.61
N PHE A 470 16.69 -3.30 11.45
CA PHE A 470 16.38 -4.16 10.31
C PHE A 470 16.24 -5.61 10.80
N TYR A 471 15.27 -6.32 10.25
CA TYR A 471 15.07 -7.74 10.52
C TYR A 471 16.36 -8.54 10.21
N HIS A 472 16.79 -9.39 11.15
CA HIS A 472 18.06 -10.16 11.14
C HIS A 472 19.34 -9.40 11.54
N SER A 473 19.27 -8.11 11.86
CA SER A 473 20.40 -7.47 12.53
C SER A 473 20.59 -8.07 13.93
N VAL A 474 21.85 -8.23 14.34
CA VAL A 474 22.22 -8.59 15.72
C VAL A 474 22.51 -7.37 16.58
N ASN A 475 22.66 -6.20 15.96
CA ASN A 475 23.00 -4.96 16.63
C ASN A 475 21.72 -4.16 16.92
N MET A 476 21.43 -3.99 18.20
CA MET A 476 20.42 -3.07 18.72
C MET A 476 20.87 -1.62 18.53
N SER A 477 19.91 -0.71 18.46
CA SER A 477 20.21 0.71 18.40
C SER A 477 20.72 1.21 19.75
N ASN A 478 21.90 1.83 19.79
CA ASN A 478 22.35 2.48 21.03
C ASN A 478 21.46 3.68 21.38
N THR A 479 20.88 4.35 20.37
CA THR A 479 19.98 5.49 20.55
C THR A 479 18.52 5.08 20.50
N LEU A 480 17.70 5.65 21.37
CA LEU A 480 16.26 5.45 21.37
C LEU A 480 15.69 5.88 20.01
N GLN A 481 14.87 5.03 19.41
CA GLN A 481 14.14 5.29 18.18
C GLN A 481 12.66 5.52 18.47
N GLN A 482 12.00 6.22 17.55
CA GLN A 482 10.55 6.35 17.50
C GLN A 482 10.04 6.06 16.10
N VAL A 483 8.84 5.48 15.99
CA VAL A 483 8.19 5.23 14.70
C VAL A 483 6.69 5.47 14.80
N ALA A 484 6.16 6.23 13.84
CA ALA A 484 4.71 6.43 13.69
C ALA A 484 4.11 5.23 12.94
N LEU A 485 3.09 4.62 13.56
CA LEU A 485 2.33 3.48 13.06
C LEU A 485 0.83 3.81 13.04
N ARG A 486 0.04 2.92 12.43
CA ARG A 486 -1.42 3.04 12.36
C ARG A 486 -2.06 1.84 13.04
N THR A 487 -3.09 2.05 13.86
CA THR A 487 -3.91 0.94 14.39
C THR A 487 -4.72 0.30 13.26
N ILE A 488 -4.92 -1.02 13.32
CA ILE A 488 -5.59 -1.79 12.27
C ILE A 488 -6.77 -2.52 12.87
N SER A 489 -7.93 -2.50 12.19
CA SER A 489 -9.13 -3.18 12.66
C SER A 489 -8.89 -4.68 12.78
N LYS A 490 -9.45 -5.29 13.84
CA LYS A 490 -9.47 -6.76 14.02
C LYS A 490 -10.11 -7.50 12.84
N SER A 491 -10.97 -6.82 12.07
CA SER A 491 -11.65 -7.37 10.88
C SER A 491 -10.77 -7.38 9.62
N ASN A 492 -9.67 -6.63 9.62
CA ASN A 492 -8.73 -6.63 8.50
C ASN A 492 -8.12 -8.03 8.32
N TYR A 493 -8.04 -8.50 7.08
CA TYR A 493 -7.56 -9.84 6.73
C TYR A 493 -6.19 -10.18 7.34
N TYR A 494 -5.22 -9.25 7.27
CA TYR A 494 -3.86 -9.47 7.76
C TYR A 494 -3.78 -9.45 9.28
N CYS A 495 -4.56 -8.57 9.91
CA CYS A 495 -4.65 -8.52 11.37
C CYS A 495 -5.34 -9.76 11.94
N ASN A 496 -6.52 -10.10 11.41
CA ASN A 496 -7.28 -11.28 11.82
C ASN A 496 -6.50 -12.58 11.66
N GLY A 497 -5.73 -12.70 10.57
CA GLY A 497 -4.89 -13.88 10.32
C GLY A 497 -3.67 -14.02 11.24
N THR A 498 -3.35 -13.01 12.06
CA THR A 498 -2.16 -12.99 12.94
C THR A 498 -2.52 -12.93 14.43
N LEU A 499 -3.72 -12.46 14.78
CA LEU A 499 -4.21 -12.40 16.16
C LEU A 499 -4.64 -13.79 16.67
N TYR A 500 -4.26 -14.12 17.90
CA TYR A 500 -4.84 -15.28 18.59
C TYR A 500 -6.14 -14.92 19.31
N ASN A 501 -6.20 -13.73 19.92
CA ASN A 501 -7.43 -13.26 20.57
C ASN A 501 -7.58 -11.73 20.50
N PRO A 502 -8.57 -11.19 19.76
CA PRO A 502 -8.76 -9.75 19.62
C PRO A 502 -9.21 -9.07 20.93
N LYS A 503 -9.64 -9.81 21.94
CA LYS A 503 -9.96 -9.26 23.27
C LYS A 503 -8.70 -8.73 23.96
N TYR A 504 -7.60 -9.48 23.85
CA TYR A 504 -6.35 -9.25 24.59
C TYR A 504 -5.26 -8.59 23.74
N GLN A 505 -5.38 -8.69 22.42
CA GLN A 505 -4.37 -8.27 21.45
C GLN A 505 -4.99 -7.39 20.37
N PHE A 506 -4.18 -6.54 19.76
CA PHE A 506 -4.55 -5.75 18.58
C PHE A 506 -3.36 -5.51 17.67
N CYS A 507 -3.63 -5.11 16.43
CA CYS A 507 -2.61 -4.86 15.43
C CYS A 507 -2.34 -3.36 15.28
N ALA A 508 -1.07 -3.02 15.13
CA ALA A 508 -0.66 -1.71 14.62
C ALA A 508 0.55 -1.88 13.70
N GLY A 509 0.64 -1.07 12.66
CA GLY A 509 1.74 -1.16 11.71
C GLY A 509 1.50 -0.35 10.45
N ASN A 510 2.40 -0.50 9.49
CA ASN A 510 2.19 -0.04 8.13
C ASN A 510 2.08 -1.25 7.19
N LEU A 511 0.90 -1.48 6.62
CA LEU A 511 0.68 -2.62 5.71
C LEU A 511 1.49 -2.52 4.42
N THR A 512 1.96 -1.33 4.02
CA THR A 512 2.91 -1.20 2.89
C THR A 512 4.35 -1.58 3.27
N GLY A 513 4.60 -2.01 4.51
CA GLY A 513 5.92 -2.32 5.03
C GLY A 513 6.78 -1.09 5.39
N GLY A 514 8.02 -1.36 5.78
CA GLY A 514 9.06 -0.36 6.05
C GLY A 514 8.99 0.37 7.41
N LYS A 515 7.93 0.16 8.19
CA LYS A 515 7.78 0.71 9.56
C LYS A 515 7.16 -0.33 10.49
N ASP A 516 7.85 -0.65 11.57
CA ASP A 516 7.40 -1.62 12.57
C ASP A 516 8.24 -1.53 13.84
N THR A 517 7.79 -2.20 14.90
CA THR A 517 8.64 -2.61 16.03
C THR A 517 9.39 -3.89 15.69
N CYS A 518 10.56 -4.10 16.30
CA CYS A 518 11.35 -5.30 16.02
C CYS A 518 12.02 -5.91 17.27
N GLN A 519 12.93 -6.87 17.07
CA GLN A 519 13.60 -7.54 18.19
C GLN A 519 14.32 -6.52 19.08
N GLY A 520 14.06 -6.58 20.39
CA GLY A 520 14.54 -5.61 21.39
C GLY A 520 13.53 -4.52 21.74
N ASP A 521 12.51 -4.27 20.92
CA ASP A 521 11.41 -3.34 21.26
C ASP A 521 10.31 -4.01 22.10
N SER A 522 10.34 -5.34 22.22
CA SER A 522 9.43 -6.13 23.05
C SER A 522 9.27 -5.54 24.45
N GLY A 523 8.03 -5.46 24.94
CA GLY A 523 7.70 -4.84 26.22
C GLY A 523 7.70 -3.30 26.22
N GLY A 524 8.18 -2.67 25.14
CA GLY A 524 8.13 -1.24 24.94
C GLY A 524 6.69 -0.71 24.70
N PRO A 525 6.48 0.61 24.86
CA PRO A 525 5.15 1.19 24.76
C PRO A 525 4.71 1.46 23.31
N LEU A 526 3.43 1.24 23.07
CA LEU A 526 2.69 1.85 21.96
C LEU A 526 1.80 2.98 22.50
N LEU A 527 2.03 4.18 21.98
CA LEU A 527 1.56 5.43 22.56
C LEU A 527 0.49 6.08 21.69
N LEU A 528 -0.55 6.59 22.33
CA LEU A 528 -1.59 7.41 21.70
C LEU A 528 -1.56 8.82 22.31
N PHE A 529 -1.55 9.85 21.47
CA PHE A 529 -1.63 11.23 21.94
C PHE A 529 -3.08 11.71 21.95
N THR A 530 -3.64 11.94 23.15
CA THR A 530 -4.99 12.46 23.33
C THR A 530 -4.99 13.50 24.45
N ASN A 531 -5.83 14.54 24.34
CA ASN A 531 -5.95 15.58 25.37
C ASN A 531 -4.61 16.21 25.79
N ASN A 532 -3.70 16.40 24.82
CA ASN A 532 -2.35 16.92 25.03
C ASN A 532 -1.47 16.10 26.00
N GLN A 533 -1.72 14.79 26.07
CA GLN A 533 -0.96 13.84 26.89
C GLN A 533 -0.76 12.52 26.12
N TRP A 534 0.38 11.87 26.36
CA TRP A 534 0.64 10.52 25.87
C TRP A 534 0.02 9.47 26.79
N GLN A 535 -0.69 8.51 26.19
CA GLN A 535 -1.31 7.38 26.87
C GLN A 535 -0.72 6.06 26.38
N LEU A 536 -0.52 5.12 27.30
CA LEU A 536 -0.10 3.75 26.99
C LEU A 536 -1.30 2.92 26.51
N VAL A 537 -1.43 2.73 25.19
CA VAL A 537 -2.54 1.96 24.62
C VAL A 537 -2.17 0.52 24.29
N GLY A 538 -0.88 0.24 24.09
CA GLY A 538 -0.39 -1.10 23.83
C GLY A 538 1.00 -1.36 24.40
N ILE A 539 1.33 -2.64 24.56
CA ILE A 539 2.67 -3.13 24.89
C ILE A 539 3.14 -3.99 23.72
N THR A 540 4.33 -3.72 23.17
CA THR A 540 4.90 -4.50 22.08
C THR A 540 5.07 -5.96 22.48
N SER A 541 4.47 -6.90 21.74
CA SER A 541 4.44 -8.32 22.10
C SER A 541 5.16 -9.18 21.06
N TYR A 542 4.58 -9.38 19.87
CA TYR A 542 5.17 -10.24 18.83
C TYR A 542 4.82 -9.77 17.41
N GLY A 543 5.42 -10.40 16.40
CA GLY A 543 5.15 -10.14 14.98
C GLY A 543 5.75 -11.21 14.07
N VAL A 544 5.28 -11.29 12.83
CA VAL A 544 5.82 -12.21 11.80
C VAL A 544 6.88 -11.48 10.98
N GLY A 545 8.12 -11.53 11.47
CA GLY A 545 9.19 -10.64 11.01
C GLY A 545 8.96 -9.21 11.50
N CYS A 546 9.65 -8.25 10.91
CA CYS A 546 9.47 -6.83 11.22
C CYS A 546 9.47 -5.99 9.93
N GLY A 547 8.51 -5.09 9.79
CA GLY A 547 8.47 -4.14 8.67
C GLY A 547 8.17 -4.78 7.32
N ASN A 548 7.68 -6.01 7.31
CA ASN A 548 7.26 -6.72 6.12
C ASN A 548 5.92 -6.17 5.60
N VAL A 549 5.76 -6.17 4.28
CA VAL A 549 4.47 -5.87 3.64
C VAL A 549 3.42 -6.83 4.18
N ASP A 550 2.22 -6.32 4.48
CA ASP A 550 1.07 -7.09 4.92
C ASP A 550 1.26 -7.87 6.24
N ARG A 551 2.28 -7.54 7.04
CA ARG A 551 2.56 -8.16 8.34
C ARG A 551 2.63 -7.10 9.43
N PRO A 552 1.51 -6.78 10.10
CA PRO A 552 1.52 -5.81 11.19
C PRO A 552 2.11 -6.40 12.47
N GLY A 553 2.61 -5.53 13.35
CA GLY A 553 2.98 -5.89 14.72
C GLY A 553 1.76 -6.11 15.61
N ILE A 554 1.91 -7.00 16.59
CA ILE A 554 0.87 -7.34 17.56
C ILE A 554 1.23 -6.81 18.94
N TYR A 555 0.25 -6.17 19.57
CA TYR A 555 0.39 -5.47 20.83
C TYR A 555 -0.61 -5.99 21.86
N THR A 556 -0.19 -6.12 23.11
CA THR A 556 -1.08 -6.40 24.24
C THR A 556 -1.98 -5.19 24.49
N ARG A 557 -3.29 -5.39 24.56
CA ARG A 557 -4.31 -4.36 24.71
C ARG A 557 -4.40 -3.87 26.17
N VAL A 558 -3.66 -2.82 26.52
CA VAL A 558 -3.57 -2.29 27.90
C VAL A 558 -4.92 -1.95 28.52
N ALA A 559 -5.84 -1.45 27.70
CA ALA A 559 -7.21 -1.12 28.10
C ALA A 559 -7.96 -2.29 28.76
N TYR A 560 -7.69 -3.53 28.34
CA TYR A 560 -8.29 -4.72 28.95
C TYR A 560 -7.75 -5.00 30.36
N TYR A 561 -6.49 -4.65 30.64
CA TYR A 561 -5.80 -4.98 31.87
C TYR A 561 -5.80 -3.85 32.91
N LEU A 562 -6.58 -2.77 32.72
CA LEU A 562 -6.55 -1.61 33.62
C LEU A 562 -6.81 -1.99 35.09
N ASP A 563 -7.74 -2.91 35.36
CA ASP A 563 -8.03 -3.34 36.72
C ASP A 563 -6.95 -4.28 37.27
N TRP A 564 -6.38 -5.15 36.44
CA TRP A 564 -5.22 -5.96 36.81
C TRP A 564 -4.00 -5.08 37.14
N ILE A 565 -3.77 -4.02 36.36
CA ILE A 565 -2.70 -3.05 36.59
C ILE A 565 -2.91 -2.31 37.91
N LYS A 566 -4.14 -1.89 38.22
CA LYS A 566 -4.44 -1.24 39.51
C LYS A 566 -4.20 -2.17 40.69
N LEU A 567 -4.67 -3.43 40.60
CA LEU A 567 -4.52 -4.43 41.65
C LEU A 567 -3.05 -4.75 41.96
N ASN A 568 -2.21 -4.83 40.93
CA ASN A 568 -0.79 -5.16 41.07
C ASN A 568 0.11 -3.91 41.21
N GLY A 569 -0.40 -2.72 40.89
CA GLY A 569 0.30 -1.44 41.05
C GLY A 569 0.09 -0.77 42.42
N CYS A 570 -1.10 -0.90 43.02
CA CYS A 570 -1.35 -0.37 44.36
C CYS A 570 -0.92 -1.36 45.45
N GLN A 571 0.39 -1.53 45.64
CA GLN A 571 0.93 -2.24 46.81
C GLN A 571 1.74 -1.28 47.71
N SER A 572 1.02 -0.33 48.30
CA SER A 572 1.29 0.19 49.64
C SER A 572 0.39 -0.59 50.62
N SER A 573 0.99 -1.46 51.44
CA SER A 573 0.44 -2.01 52.68
C SER A 573 -1.10 -2.14 52.74
N ILE A 574 -1.67 -3.11 52.03
CA ILE A 574 -2.96 -3.68 52.42
C ILE A 574 -2.65 -5.05 52.98
N ASP A 575 -2.77 -5.14 54.29
CA ASP A 575 -2.74 -6.35 55.08
C ASP A 575 -3.62 -7.43 54.43
N ILE A 576 -3.02 -8.58 54.13
CA ILE A 576 -3.65 -9.71 53.46
C ILE A 576 -4.55 -10.41 54.49
N SER A 577 -5.71 -9.82 54.74
CA SER A 577 -6.76 -10.47 55.55
C SER A 577 -8.13 -10.43 54.88
N ALA A 578 -8.45 -9.45 54.03
CA ALA A 578 -9.81 -9.29 53.51
C ALA A 578 -10.21 -10.23 52.34
N LYS A 579 -9.26 -10.79 51.58
CA LYS A 579 -9.61 -11.63 50.40
C LYS A 579 -10.00 -13.08 50.74
N LYS A 580 -9.64 -13.60 51.91
CA LYS A 580 -10.11 -14.93 52.36
C LYS A 580 -11.56 -14.90 52.87
N TYR A 581 -12.03 -13.77 53.41
CA TYR A 581 -13.38 -13.68 53.93
C TYR A 581 -14.44 -13.37 52.87
N PHE A 582 -14.09 -12.75 51.75
CA PHE A 582 -15.08 -12.46 50.70
C PHE A 582 -15.57 -13.73 50.00
N TYR A 583 -14.67 -14.68 49.69
CA TYR A 583 -15.05 -15.98 49.13
C TYR A 583 -15.81 -16.84 50.14
N CYS A 584 -15.42 -16.82 51.44
CA CYS A 584 -16.18 -17.50 52.48
C CYS A 584 -17.56 -16.88 52.70
N LEU A 585 -17.71 -15.55 52.65
CA LEU A 585 -19.00 -14.88 52.84
C LEU A 585 -19.97 -15.14 51.67
N VAL A 586 -19.47 -15.14 50.43
CA VAL A 586 -20.27 -15.46 49.25
C VAL A 586 -20.67 -16.94 49.23
N LEU A 587 -19.78 -17.85 49.62
CA LEU A 587 -20.13 -19.27 49.81
C LEU A 587 -21.12 -19.48 50.97
N PHE A 588 -20.99 -18.73 52.06
CA PHE A 588 -21.90 -18.81 53.22
C PHE A 588 -23.30 -18.27 52.87
N ILE A 589 -23.39 -17.17 52.11
CA ILE A 589 -24.67 -16.63 51.64
C ILE A 589 -25.33 -17.56 50.61
N MET A 590 -24.54 -18.19 49.72
CA MET A 590 -25.05 -19.17 48.76
C MET A 590 -25.49 -20.50 49.42
N LEU A 591 -24.91 -20.88 50.55
CA LEU A 591 -25.29 -22.10 51.30
C LEU A 591 -26.50 -21.90 52.22
N PHE A 592 -26.77 -20.68 52.71
CA PHE A 592 -27.82 -20.42 53.70
C PHE A 592 -29.10 -19.76 53.16
N ILE A 593 -29.15 -19.33 51.89
CA ILE A 593 -30.40 -18.92 51.24
C ILE A 593 -30.95 -20.09 50.41
N ARG A 594 -31.24 -21.21 51.08
CA ARG A 594 -32.33 -22.10 50.63
C ARG A 594 -33.60 -21.64 51.33
N LEU A 595 -34.31 -20.69 50.72
CA LEU A 595 -35.71 -20.47 51.06
C LEU A 595 -36.50 -21.72 50.61
N PRO A 596 -37.27 -22.35 51.50
CA PRO A 596 -38.03 -23.55 51.17
C PRO A 596 -39.21 -23.20 50.25
N MET A 597 -39.38 -23.99 49.20
CA MET A 597 -40.61 -24.00 48.41
C MET A 597 -41.73 -24.65 49.23
N THR A 598 -42.90 -23.97 49.26
CA THR A 598 -44.28 -24.50 49.48
C THR A 598 -44.55 -25.18 50.83
N SER A 599 -45.66 -24.99 51.53
CA SER A 599 -47.04 -24.61 51.18
C SER A 599 -47.68 -23.78 52.29
#